data_AF-A0A1Q8VWP5-F1
#
_entry.id   AF-A0A1Q8VWP5-F1
#
_cell.length_a   1.000
_cell.length_b   1.000
_cell.length_c   1.000
_cell.angle_alpha   90.00
_cell.angle_beta   90.00
_cell.angle_gamma   90.00
#
_symmetry.space_group_name_H-M   'P 1'
#
loop_
_entity.id
_entity.type
_entity.pdbx_description
1 polymer ?
#
loop_
_entity_poly.entity_id
_entity_poly.type
_entity_poly.pdbx_seq_one_letter_code
_entity_poly.pdbx_strand_id
1 'polypeptide(L)' 'MMTVSHDVHLWDVQRAAAIMIFAVGVLGAVAVLSVPFSIGLCGLRGLWIPAVLLIPLALQAWALRVLRRAESALPG' A
#
# COMPACT_ATOMS: atom_id res chain seq x y z
N MET A 1 -35.29 14.02 -8.08
CA MET A 1 -34.52 13.43 -9.21
C MET A 1 -33.04 13.83 -9.22
N MET A 2 -32.60 14.89 -8.53
CA MET A 2 -31.17 15.25 -8.41
C MET A 2 -30.37 14.41 -7.40
N THR A 3 -31.00 13.89 -6.34
CA THR A 3 -30.32 13.15 -5.27
C THR A 3 -29.69 11.85 -5.77
N VAL A 4 -30.44 11.08 -6.57
CA VAL A 4 -29.99 9.80 -7.13
C VAL A 4 -28.76 9.95 -8.04
N SER A 5 -28.68 10.99 -8.88
CA SER A 5 -27.49 11.24 -9.72
C SER A 5 -26.26 11.66 -8.91
N HIS A 6 -26.47 12.38 -7.80
CA HIS A 6 -25.38 12.81 -6.93
C HIS A 6 -24.78 11.63 -6.15
N ASP A 7 -25.63 10.73 -5.67
CA ASP A 7 -25.22 9.52 -4.96
C ASP A 7 -24.46 8.54 -5.86
N VAL A 8 -24.89 8.38 -7.12
CA VAL A 8 -24.19 7.55 -8.13
C VAL A 8 -22.81 8.14 -8.44
N HIS A 9 -22.70 9.45 -8.61
CA HIS A 9 -21.42 10.12 -8.87
C HIS A 9 -20.46 9.98 -7.67
N LEU A 10 -20.96 10.12 -6.44
CA LEU A 10 -20.18 9.90 -5.22
C LEU A 10 -19.66 8.45 -5.14
N TRP A 11 -20.50 7.48 -5.48
CA TRP A 11 -20.13 6.06 -5.50
C TRP A 11 -19.03 5.76 -6.53
N ASP A 12 -19.14 6.31 -7.74
CA ASP A 12 -18.11 6.15 -8.78
C ASP A 12 -16.78 6.81 -8.38
N VAL A 13 -16.82 8.00 -7.79
CA VAL A 13 -15.63 8.69 -7.28
C VAL A 13 -14.98 7.90 -6.14
N GLN A 14 -15.77 7.38 -5.19
CA GLN A 14 -15.27 6.56 -4.09
C GLN A 14 -14.64 5.26 -4.61
N ARG A 15 -15.26 4.62 -5.61
CA ARG A 15 -14.72 3.42 -6.25
C ARG A 15 -13.41 3.72 -6.99
N ALA A 16 -13.35 4.83 -7.72
CA ALA A 16 -12.14 5.25 -8.40
C ALA A 16 -11.00 5.54 -7.41
N ALA A 17 -11.30 6.20 -6.28
CA ALA A 17 -10.32 6.46 -5.23
C ALA A 17 -9.82 5.16 -4.57
N ALA A 18 -10.71 4.20 -4.29
CA ALA A 18 -10.33 2.90 -3.75
C ALA A 18 -9.41 2.13 -4.71
N ILE A 19 -9.73 2.13 -6.01
CA ILE A 19 -8.89 1.52 -7.05
C ILE A 19 -7.53 2.22 -7.14
N MET A 20 -7.50 3.56 -7.05
CA MET A 20 -6.26 4.33 -7.07
C MET A 20 -5.36 3.99 -5.88
N ILE A 21 -5.91 3.93 -4.67
CA ILE A 21 -5.16 3.54 -3.46
C ILE A 21 -4.62 2.12 -3.60
N PHE A 22 -5.44 1.18 -4.10
CA PHE A 22 -5.00 -0.18 -4.34
C PHE A 22 -3.89 -0.25 -5.39
N ALA A 23 -4.05 0.43 -6.53
CA ALA A 23 -3.06 0.46 -7.61
C ALA A 23 -1.74 1.07 -7.16
N VAL A 24 -1.77 2.17 -6.41
CA VAL A 24 -0.58 2.78 -5.81
C VAL A 24 0.07 1.85 -4.80
N GLY A 25 -0.72 1.15 -3.98
CA GLY A 25 -0.22 0.14 -3.04
C GLY A 25 0.48 -1.03 -3.75
N VAL A 26 -0.13 -1.56 -4.80
CA VAL A 26 0.46 -2.64 -5.63
C VAL A 26 1.73 -2.16 -6.31
N LEU A 27 1.72 -0.97 -6.91
CA LEU A 27 2.90 -0.41 -7.58
C LEU A 27 4.05 -0.18 -6.60
N GLY A 28 3.73 0.34 -5.40
CA GLY A 28 4.70 0.50 -4.32
C GLY A 28 5.28 -0.84 -3.85
N ALA A 29 4.44 -1.86 -3.69
CA ALA A 29 4.88 -3.21 -3.33
C ALA A 29 5.81 -3.80 -4.41
N VAL A 30 5.45 -3.70 -5.69
CA VAL A 30 6.28 -4.17 -6.82
C VAL A 30 7.62 -3.46 -6.84
N ALA A 31 7.66 -2.12 -6.69
CA ALA A 31 8.90 -1.36 -6.66
C ALA A 31 9.80 -1.79 -5.51
N VAL A 32 9.21 -1.97 -4.32
CA VAL A 32 9.91 -2.37 -3.10
C VAL A 32 10.47 -3.80 -3.20
N LEU A 33 9.74 -4.73 -3.83
CA LEU A 33 10.17 -6.11 -4.05
C LEU A 33 11.16 -6.24 -5.22
N SER A 34 11.13 -5.31 -6.18
CA SER A 34 12.03 -5.30 -7.34
C SER A 34 13.46 -4.92 -6.97
N VAL A 35 13.66 -4.07 -5.96
CA VAL A 35 14.98 -3.68 -5.44
C VAL A 35 15.80 -4.88 -4.94
N PRO A 36 15.33 -5.69 -3.98
CA PRO A 36 16.10 -6.84 -3.51
C PRO A 36 16.25 -7.92 -4.58
N PHE A 37 15.25 -8.09 -5.46
CA PHE A 37 15.37 -8.98 -6.61
C PHE A 37 16.53 -8.56 -7.53
N SER A 38 16.65 -7.26 -7.83
CA SER A 38 17.76 -6.71 -8.62
C SER A 38 19.11 -6.87 -7.93
N ILE A 39 19.18 -6.69 -6.61
CA ILE A 39 20.40 -6.95 -5.81
C ILE A 39 20.84 -8.43 -5.93
N GLY A 40 19.89 -9.36 -5.94
CA GLY A 40 20.14 -10.78 -6.16
C GLY A 40 20.70 -11.10 -7.55
N LEU A 41 20.20 -10.41 -8.59
CA LEU A 41 20.66 -10.55 -9.97
C LEU A 41 22.06 -9.95 -10.21
N CYS A 42 22.39 -8.86 -9.52
CA CYS A 42 23.70 -8.19 -9.61
C CYS A 42 24.85 -8.95 -8.90
N GLY A 43 24.61 -10.16 -8.37
CA GLY A 43 25.67 -11.01 -7.81
C GLY A 43 26.02 -10.75 -6.33
N LEU A 44 25.34 -9.82 -5.66
CA LEU A 44 25.45 -9.58 -4.20
C LEU A 44 24.67 -10.64 -3.41
N ARG A 45 25.10 -11.90 -3.56
CA ARG A 45 24.47 -13.08 -2.95
C ARG A 45 24.56 -12.97 -1.42
N GLY A 46 23.41 -12.79 -0.76
CA GLY A 46 23.30 -12.74 0.70
C GLY A 46 22.55 -11.51 1.22
N LEU A 47 22.61 -10.36 0.51
CA LEU A 47 21.91 -9.14 0.94
C LEU A 47 20.44 -9.11 0.49
N TRP A 48 20.11 -9.81 -0.59
CA TRP A 48 18.76 -9.85 -1.13
C TRP A 48 17.77 -10.60 -0.21
N ILE A 49 18.19 -11.68 0.46
CA ILE A 49 17.33 -12.47 1.36
C ILE A 49 16.81 -11.63 2.54
N PRO A 50 17.67 -10.95 3.35
CA PRO A 50 17.18 -10.10 4.42
C PRO A 50 16.39 -8.91 3.89
N ALA A 51 16.71 -8.38 2.71
CA ALA A 51 15.92 -7.31 2.13
C ALA A 51 14.51 -7.77 1.70
N VAL A 52 14.38 -8.94 1.06
CA VAL A 52 13.06 -9.54 0.75
C VAL A 52 12.26 -9.84 2.01
N LEU A 53 12.90 -10.20 3.13
CA LEU A 53 12.18 -10.52 4.38
C LEU A 53 11.81 -9.27 5.18
N LEU A 54 12.79 -8.39 5.41
CA LEU A 54 12.67 -7.27 6.35
C LEU A 54 11.83 -6.14 5.77
N ILE A 55 11.90 -5.89 4.45
CA ILE A 55 11.15 -4.78 3.87
C ILE A 55 9.63 -5.00 3.94
N PRO A 56 9.06 -6.17 3.54
CA PRO A 56 7.64 -6.41 3.75
C PRO A 56 7.27 -6.48 5.23
N LEU A 57 8.14 -6.95 6.12
CA LEU A 57 7.87 -6.92 7.57
C LEU A 57 7.79 -5.49 8.10
N ALA A 58 8.71 -4.62 7.69
CA ALA A 58 8.75 -3.21 8.07
C ALA A 58 7.55 -2.44 7.52
N LEU A 59 7.14 -2.72 6.28
CA LEU A 59 5.91 -2.19 5.69
C LEU A 59 4.67 -2.61 6.46
N GLN A 60 4.58 -3.89 6.86
CA GLN A 60 3.47 -4.38 7.68
C GLN A 60 3.46 -3.73 9.08
N ALA A 61 4.62 -3.61 9.73
CA ALA A 61 4.74 -2.96 11.02
C ALA A 61 4.37 -1.47 10.94
N TRP A 62 4.76 -0.79 9.85
CA TRP A 62 4.38 0.60 9.61
C TRP A 62 2.89 0.75 9.34
N ALA A 63 2.30 -0.12 8.51
CA ALA A 63 0.85 -0.14 8.25
C ALA A 63 0.05 -0.33 9.54
N LEU A 64 0.46 -1.26 10.42
CA LEU A 64 -0.15 -1.45 11.74
C LEU A 64 -0.02 -0.21 12.63
N ARG A 65 1.12 0.48 12.58
CA ARG A 65 1.34 1.72 13.32
C ARG A 65 0.46 2.86 12.81
N VAL A 66 0.29 2.97 11.50
CA VAL A 66 -0.61 3.94 10.85
C VAL A 66 -2.06 3.64 11.22
N LEU A 67 -2.46 2.36 11.20
CA LEU A 67 -3.81 1.95 11.59
C LEU A 67 -4.10 2.29 13.06
N ARG A 68 -3.16 2.00 13.98
CA ARG A 68 -3.31 2.41 15.40
C ARG A 68 -3.40 3.93 15.56
N ARG A 69 -2.62 4.69 14.78
CA ARG A 69 -2.72 6.15 14.81
C ARG A 69 -4.08 6.64 14.32
N ALA A 70 -4.59 6.06 13.24
CA ALA A 70 -5.91 6.37 12.73
C ALA A 70 -7.00 6.02 13.76
N GLU A 71 -6.91 4.86 14.42
CA GLU A 71 -7.81 4.46 15.50
C GLU A 71 -7.78 5.46 16.67
N SER A 72 -6.59 5.86 17.13
CA SER A 72 -6.45 6.85 18.20
C SER A 72 -6.87 8.28 17.82
N ALA A 73 -7.04 8.57 16.53
CA ALA A 73 -7.47 9.87 16.02
C ALA A 73 -8.99 9.95 15.81
N LEU A 74 -9.72 8.84 15.97
CA LEU A 74 -11.17 8.83 15.96
C LEU A 74 -11.69 9.31 17.34
N PRO A 75 -12.54 10.34 17.40
CA PRO A 75 -13.23 10.68 18.64
C PRO A 75 -14.19 9.53 19.01
N GLY A 76 -14.10 9.09 20.27
CA GLY A 76 -15.03 8.10 20.85
C GLY A 76 -16.44 8.64 21.01
#